data_AF-A0A8I2C872-F1
#
_entry.id   AF-A0A8I2C872-F1
#
_cell.length_a   1.000
_cell.length_b   1.000
_cell.length_c   1.000
_cell.angle_alpha   90.00
_cell.angle_beta   90.00
_cell.angle_gamma   90.00
#
_symmetry.space_group_name_H-M   'P 1'
#
loop_
_entity.id
_entity.type
_entity.pdbx_description
1 polymer ?
#
loop_
_entity_poly.entity_id
_entity_poly.type
_entity_poly.pdbx_seq_one_letter_code
_entity_poly.pdbx_strand_id
1 'polypeptide(L)'
;MKTALIIALAIIASPALAESPYPTPTRDGRQRIHREGTCPTGYVGKGDKCEALHKDTPRAYPYIPGMACPSGTFRSGDACKEFR
;
A
#
# COMPACT_ATOMS: atom_id res chain seq x y z
N MET A 1 -39.81 39.71 0.77
CA MET A 1 -39.25 38.63 1.60
C MET A 1 -38.23 37.88 0.76
N LYS A 2 -36.97 38.32 0.77
CA LYS A 2 -35.88 37.79 -0.07
C LYS A 2 -34.57 38.24 0.56
N THR A 3 -33.89 37.33 1.26
CA THR A 3 -32.43 37.27 1.35
C THR A 3 -32.06 36.01 2.13
N ALA A 4 -31.69 34.98 1.38
CA ALA A 4 -30.93 33.85 1.91
C ALA A 4 -29.52 34.35 2.24
N LEU A 5 -29.05 34.13 3.47
CA LEU A 5 -27.64 34.26 3.84
C LEU A 5 -27.17 32.87 4.27
N ILE A 6 -26.71 32.14 3.27
CA ILE A 6 -25.94 30.91 3.41
C ILE A 6 -24.46 31.34 3.48
N ILE A 7 -23.65 30.47 4.09
CA ILE A 7 -22.21 30.26 3.87
C ILE A 7 -21.32 30.81 5.00
N ALA A 8 -21.02 29.92 5.94
CA ALA A 8 -19.64 29.75 6.43
C ALA A 8 -19.42 28.25 6.70
N LEU A 9 -19.38 27.46 5.61
CA LEU A 9 -18.92 26.09 5.67
C LEU A 9 -17.39 26.14 5.80
N ALA A 10 -16.89 26.15 7.04
CA ALA A 10 -15.48 25.98 7.31
C ALA A 10 -15.09 24.54 6.90
N ILE A 11 -14.59 24.39 5.69
CA ILE A 11 -14.02 23.14 5.20
C ILE A 11 -12.70 22.95 5.95
N ILE A 12 -12.78 22.26 7.09
CA ILE A 12 -11.61 21.73 7.79
C ILE A 12 -11.10 20.59 6.92
N ALA A 13 -10.23 20.90 5.97
CA ALA A 13 -9.51 19.88 5.22
C ALA A 13 -8.54 19.21 6.19
N SER A 14 -8.97 18.11 6.80
CA SER A 14 -8.08 17.24 7.54
C SER A 14 -7.00 16.78 6.56
N PRO A 15 -5.69 16.93 6.87
CA PRO A 15 -4.67 16.32 6.05
C PRO A 15 -4.90 14.81 6.13
N ALA A 16 -5.25 14.19 5.00
CA ALA A 16 -5.15 12.76 4.88
C ALA A 16 -3.71 12.40 5.26
N LEU A 17 -3.53 11.70 6.38
CA LEU A 17 -2.24 11.13 6.75
C LEU A 17 -1.85 10.22 5.59
N ALA A 18 -0.97 10.71 4.72
CA ALA A 18 -0.53 9.97 3.55
C ALA A 18 0.03 8.64 4.03
N GLU A 19 -0.64 7.54 3.68
CA GLU A 19 -0.10 6.22 3.97
C GLU A 19 1.22 6.08 3.23
N SER A 20 2.23 5.62 3.96
CA SER A 20 3.54 5.36 3.41
C SER A 20 3.42 4.31 2.30
N PRO A 21 3.98 4.55 1.09
CA PRO A 21 4.06 3.51 0.06
C PRO A 21 5.04 2.39 0.45
N TYR A 22 5.81 2.58 1.53
CA TYR A 22 6.79 1.62 2.00
C TYR A 22 6.14 0.48 2.78
N PRO A 23 6.71 -0.73 2.69
CA PRO A 23 6.25 -1.86 3.48
C PRO A 23 6.28 -1.58 4.98
N THR A 24 5.25 -2.04 5.69
CA THR A 24 5.11 -1.88 7.14
C THR A 24 5.01 -3.25 7.81
N PRO A 25 5.48 -3.41 9.07
CA PRO A 25 5.25 -4.62 9.83
C PRO A 25 3.81 -4.64 10.38
N THR A 26 3.21 -5.83 10.37
CA THR A 26 1.99 -6.13 11.14
C THR A 26 2.32 -6.36 12.61
N ARG A 27 1.30 -6.38 13.48
CA ARG A 27 1.46 -6.69 14.90
C ARG A 27 2.17 -8.04 15.15
N ASP A 28 1.98 -9.01 14.26
CA ASP A 28 2.60 -10.34 14.38
C ASP A 28 4.02 -10.40 13.78
N GLY A 29 4.53 -9.30 13.22
CA GLY A 29 5.84 -9.21 12.59
C GLY A 29 5.87 -9.63 11.11
N ARG A 30 4.72 -9.92 10.50
CA ARG A 30 4.63 -10.19 9.05
C ARG A 30 4.67 -8.87 8.28
N GLN A 31 5.22 -8.87 7.07
CA GLN A 31 5.24 -7.67 6.23
C GLN A 31 3.86 -7.38 5.62
N ARG A 32 3.53 -6.10 5.47
CA ARG A 32 2.35 -5.59 4.78
C ARG A 32 2.76 -4.52 3.77
N ILE A 33 2.21 -4.60 2.56
CA ILE A 33 2.43 -3.61 1.48
C ILE A 33 1.09 -3.12 0.94
N HIS A 34 1.07 -1.95 0.29
CA HIS A 34 -0.11 -1.51 -0.43
C HIS A 34 -0.39 -2.40 -1.64
N ARG A 35 -1.68 -2.60 -1.93
CA ARG A 35 -2.14 -3.46 -3.01
C ARG A 35 -2.48 -2.59 -4.22
N GLU A 36 -1.53 -2.45 -5.13
CA GLU A 36 -1.75 -1.82 -6.45
C GLU A 36 -2.55 -2.74 -7.39
N GLY A 37 -2.54 -4.06 -7.15
CA GLY A 37 -3.23 -5.05 -7.97
C GLY A 37 -3.18 -6.44 -7.38
N THR A 38 -2.52 -7.37 -8.07
CA THR A 38 -2.30 -8.74 -7.64
C THR A 38 -1.19 -8.81 -6.59
N CYS A 39 -1.49 -9.42 -5.44
CA CYS A 39 -0.49 -9.62 -4.40
C CYS A 39 0.62 -10.59 -4.86
N PRO A 40 1.88 -10.35 -4.47
CA PRO A 40 2.99 -11.25 -4.80
C PRO A 40 2.82 -12.63 -4.17
N THR A 41 3.50 -13.63 -4.72
CA THR A 41 3.47 -15.00 -4.20
C THR A 41 3.92 -15.03 -2.74
N GLY A 42 3.14 -15.65 -1.86
CA GLY A 42 3.37 -15.68 -0.42
C GLY A 42 2.67 -14.58 0.36
N TYR A 43 1.87 -13.74 -0.31
CA TYR A 43 1.04 -12.71 0.31
C TYR A 43 -0.44 -12.98 0.05
N VAL A 44 -1.29 -12.53 0.97
CA VAL A 44 -2.75 -12.57 0.85
C VAL A 44 -3.32 -11.16 0.85
N GLY A 45 -4.33 -10.92 0.00
CA GLY A 45 -5.05 -9.65 -0.03
C GLY A 45 -5.92 -9.48 1.22
N LYS A 46 -5.76 -8.34 1.89
CA LYS A 46 -6.61 -7.87 3.00
C LYS A 46 -7.01 -6.43 2.73
N GLY A 47 -8.16 -6.25 2.08
CA GLY A 47 -8.61 -4.94 1.61
C GLY A 47 -7.63 -4.36 0.59
N ASP A 48 -7.15 -3.15 0.86
CA ASP A 48 -6.20 -2.37 0.06
C ASP A 48 -4.73 -2.73 0.35
N LYS A 49 -4.48 -3.80 1.11
CA LYS A 49 -3.14 -4.26 1.47
C LYS A 49 -2.89 -5.70 1.06
N CYS A 50 -1.63 -6.03 0.81
CA CYS A 50 -1.14 -7.39 0.73
C CYS A 50 -0.34 -7.70 2.00
N GLU A 51 -0.67 -8.79 2.68
CA GLU A 51 -0.05 -9.20 3.93
C GLU A 51 0.66 -10.54 3.75
N ALA A 52 1.91 -10.65 4.18
CA ALA A 52 2.68 -11.87 4.09
C ALA A 52 1.99 -13.02 4.84
N LEU A 53 2.00 -14.22 4.28
CA LEU A 53 1.44 -15.42 4.89
C LEU A 53 2.28 -15.88 6.09
N HIS A 54 3.61 -15.73 6.01
CA HIS A 54 4.56 -16.14 7.05
C HIS A 54 5.57 -15.02 7.35
N LYS A 55 6.23 -15.08 8.52
CA LYS A 55 7.22 -14.07 8.94
C LYS A 55 8.50 -14.10 8.11
N ASP A 56 8.85 -15.28 7.58
CA ASP A 56 9.98 -15.56 6.71
C ASP A 56 9.66 -15.38 5.22
N THR A 57 8.47 -14.87 4.89
CA THR A 57 8.14 -14.56 3.48
C THR A 57 9.11 -13.48 2.99
N PRO A 58 9.79 -13.67 1.84
CA PRO A 58 10.72 -12.68 1.31
C PRO A 58 10.04 -11.33 1.13
N ARG A 59 10.79 -10.25 1.37
CA ARG A 59 10.19 -8.92 1.39
C ARG A 59 9.70 -8.56 0.00
N ALA A 60 8.58 -7.86 -0.04
CA ALA A 60 8.04 -7.27 -1.23
C ALA A 60 7.85 -5.77 -1.04
N TYR A 61 7.74 -5.06 -2.16
CA TYR A 61 7.44 -3.64 -2.24
C TYR A 61 6.66 -3.34 -3.52
N PRO A 62 5.90 -2.23 -3.55
CA PRO A 62 5.11 -1.87 -4.72
C PRO A 62 5.94 -1.80 -6.01
N TYR A 63 5.38 -2.31 -7.09
CA TYR A 63 5.98 -2.18 -8.41
C TYR A 63 5.68 -0.80 -9.00
N ILE A 64 6.70 -0.14 -9.58
CA ILE A 64 6.52 1.11 -10.30
C ILE A 64 6.36 0.78 -11.79
N PRO A 65 5.21 1.07 -12.42
CA PRO A 65 4.99 0.79 -13.83
C PRO A 65 6.05 1.41 -14.74
N GLY A 66 6.58 0.62 -15.68
CA GLY A 66 7.60 1.06 -16.62
C GLY A 66 9.04 1.02 -16.08
N MET A 67 9.22 0.71 -14.80
CA MET A 67 10.55 0.53 -14.20
C MET A 67 10.88 -0.96 -14.09
N ALA A 68 12.18 -1.28 -14.04
CA ALA A 68 12.63 -2.61 -13.64
C ALA A 68 12.53 -2.75 -12.11
N CYS A 69 12.32 -3.98 -11.63
CA CYS A 69 12.55 -4.25 -10.20
C CYS A 69 14.04 -4.02 -9.87
N PRO A 70 14.34 -3.42 -8.72
CA PRO A 70 15.71 -3.17 -8.31
C PRO A 70 16.46 -4.49 -8.09
N SER A 71 17.79 -4.42 -8.16
CA SER A 71 18.68 -5.57 -8.01
C SER A 71 18.38 -6.38 -6.76
N GLY A 72 18.44 -7.71 -6.88
CA GLY A 72 18.10 -8.64 -5.81
C GLY A 72 16.62 -8.98 -5.71
N THR A 73 15.77 -8.44 -6.59
CA THR A 73 14.33 -8.72 -6.62
C THR A 73 13.79 -8.98 -8.02
N PHE A 74 12.60 -9.56 -8.08
CA PHE A 74 11.91 -9.87 -9.33
C PHE A 74 10.43 -9.49 -9.26
N ARG A 75 9.80 -9.36 -10.43
CA ARG A 75 8.37 -9.05 -10.52
C ARG A 75 7.55 -10.26 -10.11
N SER A 76 6.71 -10.11 -9.09
CA SER A 76 5.77 -11.11 -8.60
C SER A 76 4.41 -10.45 -8.40
N GLY A 77 3.45 -10.73 -9.29
CA GLY A 77 2.21 -9.94 -9.36
C GLY A 77 2.50 -8.48 -9.69
N ASP A 78 1.90 -7.57 -8.93
CA ASP A 78 2.07 -6.12 -9.04
C ASP A 78 3.02 -5.56 -7.97
N ALA A 79 4.00 -6.37 -7.57
CA ALA A 79 5.04 -6.02 -6.62
C ALA A 79 6.42 -6.53 -7.11
N CYS A 80 7.48 -5.92 -6.58
CA CYS A 80 8.83 -6.45 -6.65
C CYS A 80 9.14 -7.19 -5.35
N LYS A 81 9.59 -8.44 -5.46
CA LYS A 81 9.82 -9.35 -4.33
C LYS A 81 11.25 -9.87 -4.35
N GLU A 82 11.86 -9.96 -3.17
CA GLU A 82 13.17 -10.60 -2.95
C GLU A 82 13.18 -12.06 -3.41
N PHE A 83 14.33 -12.48 -3.93
CA PHE A 83 14.64 -13.89 -4.11
C PHE A 83 14.64 -14.59 -2.74
N ARG A 84 14.34 -15.89 -2.75
CA ARG A 84 14.39 -16.74 -1.55
C ARG A 84 15.83 -17.19 -1.28
#